data_AF-A0A7I8KVC5-F1
#
_entry.id   AF-A0A7I8KVC5-F1
#
_cell.length_a   1.000
_cell.length_b   1.000
_cell.length_c   1.000
_cell.angle_alpha   90.00
_cell.angle_beta   90.00
_cell.angle_gamma   90.00
#
_symmetry.space_group_name_H-M   'P 1'
#
loop_
_entity.id
_entity.type
_entity.pdbx_description
1 polymer ?
#
loop_
_entity_poly.entity_id
_entity_poly.type
_entity_poly.pdbx_seq_one_letter_code
_entity_poly.pdbx_strand_id
1 'polypeptide(L)' 'MSATGSSLPDCAHACGPCSPCRRVMVSFECSVAESCPIVYRCMCRGRYYQVPSN' A
#
# COMPACT_ATOMS: atom_id res chain seq x y z
N MET A 1 8.70 -4.59 18.71
CA MET A 1 7.64 -4.42 17.71
C MET A 1 8.26 -3.80 16.46
N SER A 2 8.38 -4.56 15.38
CA SER A 2 8.66 -3.96 14.08
C SER A 2 7.42 -3.16 13.70
N ALA A 3 7.37 -1.90 14.13
CA ALA A 3 6.64 -0.92 13.36
C ALA A 3 7.32 -1.01 11.99
N THR A 4 6.72 -1.74 11.06
CA THR A 4 7.15 -1.75 9.66
C THR A 4 6.80 -0.37 9.12
N GLY A 5 7.51 0.66 9.60
CA GLY A 5 7.70 1.94 8.94
C GLY A 5 8.51 1.65 7.70
N SER A 6 7.90 0.88 6.81
CA SER A 6 8.46 0.40 5.58
C SER A 6 8.36 1.57 4.64
N SER A 7 9.52 1.98 4.15
CA SER A 7 9.69 3.01 3.14
C SER A 7 8.52 2.98 2.18
N LEU A 8 7.89 4.15 2.04
CA LEU A 8 6.76 4.39 1.16
C LEU A 8 7.00 3.67 -0.17
N PRO A 9 6.17 2.67 -0.53
CA PRO A 9 6.54 1.81 -1.63
C PRO A 9 6.52 2.55 -2.96
N ASP A 10 7.50 2.21 -3.79
CA ASP A 10 7.66 2.77 -5.13
C ASP A 10 6.74 2.04 -6.11
N CYS A 11 5.55 2.61 -6.31
CA CYS A 11 4.58 2.07 -7.26
C CYS A 11 4.93 2.38 -8.72
N ALA A 12 5.95 3.20 -9.00
CA ALA A 12 6.28 3.68 -10.35
C ALA A 12 6.43 2.54 -11.39
N HIS A 13 6.96 1.40 -10.98
CA HIS A 13 7.14 0.22 -11.84
C HIS A 13 6.35 -1.02 -11.37
N ALA A 14 5.55 -0.90 -10.29
CA ALA A 14 4.84 -2.04 -9.69
C ALA A 14 3.62 -2.48 -10.51
N CYS A 15 2.93 -1.54 -11.16
CA CYS A 15 1.79 -1.87 -12.02
C CYS A 15 2.19 -2.28 -13.46
N GLY A 16 3.49 -2.49 -13.73
CA GLY A 16 4.01 -2.83 -15.05
C GLY A 16 3.65 -1.75 -16.10
N PRO A 17 3.01 -2.11 -17.24
CA PRO A 17 2.63 -1.16 -18.29
C PRO A 17 1.40 -0.30 -17.94
N CYS A 18 0.82 -0.45 -16.74
CA CYS A 18 -0.42 0.22 -16.38
C CYS A 18 -0.16 1.66 -15.91
N SER A 19 -0.72 2.65 -16.61
CA SER A 19 -0.69 4.07 -16.25
C SER A 19 -2.12 4.64 -16.16
N PRO A 20 -2.48 5.40 -15.10
CA PRO A 20 -1.62 5.83 -13.98
C PRO A 20 -1.56 4.78 -12.85
N CYS A 21 -0.35 4.41 -12.41
CA CYS A 21 -0.13 3.61 -11.21
C CYS A 21 0.06 4.55 -10.00
N ARG A 22 -0.78 4.40 -8.97
CA ARG A 22 -0.76 5.28 -7.79
C ARG A 22 -0.69 4.46 -6.51
N ARG A 23 -0.05 5.01 -5.49
CA ARG A 23 -0.07 4.46 -4.14
C ARG A 23 -1.38 4.82 -3.46
N VAL A 24 -1.98 3.86 -2.78
CA VAL A 24 -3.19 4.03 -1.97
C VAL A 24 -2.95 3.50 -0.57
N MET A 25 -3.54 4.18 0.42
CA MET A 25 -3.58 3.72 1.80
C MET A 25 -4.82 2.86 2.00
N VAL A 26 -4.62 1.68 2.59
CA VAL A 26 -5.70 0.79 3.01
C VAL A 26 -5.62 0.70 4.53
N SER A 27 -6.56 1.33 5.21
CA SER A 27 -6.77 1.18 6.65
C SER A 27 -7.77 0.06 6.88
N PHE A 28 -7.44 -0.86 7.78
CA PHE A 28 -8.44 -1.80 8.29
C PHE A 28 -9.19 -1.14 9.43
N GLU A 29 -10.52 -1.22 9.43
CA GLU A 29 -11.31 -0.74 10.56
C GLU A 29 -10.96 -1.59 11.78
N CYS A 30 -10.44 -0.96 12.84
CA CYS A 30 -10.27 -1.60 14.14
C CYS A 30 -11.09 -0.84 15.17
N SER A 31 -11.52 -1.56 16.20
CA SER A 31 -12.20 -0.97 17.34
C SER A 31 -11.33 0.13 17.96
N VAL A 32 -11.96 1.27 18.28
CA VAL A 32 -11.44 2.59 18.70
C VAL A 32 -10.30 2.60 19.74
N ALA A 33 -9.96 1.45 20.34
CA ALA A 33 -8.96 1.30 21.38
C ALA A 33 -7.52 1.00 20.88
N GLU A 34 -7.31 0.61 19.62
CA GLU A 34 -5.96 0.34 19.08
C GLU A 34 -5.71 1.07 17.75
N SER A 35 -4.47 1.52 17.55
CA SER A 35 -4.02 2.14 16.29
C SER A 35 -4.23 1.15 15.13
N CYS A 36 -5.16 1.45 14.23
CA CYS A 36 -5.48 0.59 13.11
C CYS A 36 -4.24 0.37 12.23
N PRO A 37 -3.94 -0.87 11.80
CA PRO A 37 -2.85 -1.11 10.88
C PRO A 37 -3.18 -0.45 9.54
N ILE A 38 -2.36 0.53 9.15
CA ILE A 38 -2.38 1.15 7.82
C ILE A 38 -1.43 0.39 6.92
N VAL A 39 -1.93 -0.10 5.79
CA VAL A 39 -1.15 -0.83 4.79
C VAL A 39 -1.12 -0.02 3.49
N TYR A 40 0.08 0.20 2.93
CA TYR A 40 0.23 0.82 1.62
C TYR A 40 0.15 -0.22 0.52
N ARG A 41 -0.61 0.06 -0.54
CA ARG A 41 -0.72 -0.77 -1.74
C ARG A 41 -0.58 0.07 -3.01
N CYS A 42 -0.23 -0.58 -4.13
CA CYS A 42 -0.28 0.05 -5.44
C CYS A 42 -1.62 -0.24 -6.11
N MET A 43 -2.22 0.76 -6.77
CA MET A 43 -3.47 0.65 -7.50
C MET A 43 -3.33 1.24 -8.90
N CYS A 44 -3.83 0.52 -9.91
CA CYS A 44 -4.01 1.04 -11.26
C CYS A 44 -5.38 0.64 -11.79
N ARG A 45 -6.15 1.61 -12.29
CA ARG A 45 -7.51 1.40 -12.85
C ARG A 45 -8.43 0.54 -11.95
N GLY A 46 -8.36 0.70 -10.63
CA GLY A 46 -9.17 -0.05 -9.67
C GLY A 46 -8.65 -1.44 -9.30
N ARG A 47 -7.49 -1.85 -9.81
CA ARG A 47 -6.84 -3.13 -9.46
C ARG A 47 -5.68 -2.88 -8.51
N TYR A 48 -5.60 -3.69 -7.45
CA TYR A 48 -4.47 -3.68 -6.53
C TYR A 48 -3.33 -4.55 -7.06
N TYR A 49 -2.10 -4.06 -6.95
CA TYR A 49 -0.89 -4.75 -7.37
C TYR A 49 -0.02 -5.06 -6.16
N GLN A 50 0.70 -6.18 -6.24
CA GLN A 50 1.66 -6.56 -5.23
C GLN A 50 2.82 -5.56 -5.24
N VAL A 51 3.15 -5.11 -4.04
CA VAL A 51 4.24 -4.18 -3.82
C VAL A 51 5.53 -4.99 -3.62
N PRO A 52 6.64 -4.65 -4.28
CA PRO A 52 7.92 -5.32 -4.01
C PRO A 52 8.40 -4.96 -2.59
N SER A 53 8.64 -5.99 -1.78
CA SER A 53 9.38 -5.89 -0.52
C SER A 53 10.86 -6.07 -0.86
N ASN A 54 11.71 -5.09 -0.60
CA ASN A 54 13.16 -5.23 -0.74
C ASN A 54 13.68 -6.21 0.33
#